data_AF-A0A6G1E5F2-F1
#
_entry.id   AF-A0A6G1E5F2-F1
#
_cell.length_a   1.000
_cell.length_b   1.000
_cell.length_c   1.000
_cell.angle_alpha   90.00
_cell.angle_beta   90.00
_cell.angle_gamma   90.00
#
_symmetry.space_group_name_H-M   'P 1'
#
loop_
_entity.id
_entity.type
_entity.pdbx_description
1 polymer ?
#
loop_
_entity_poly.entity_id
_entity_poly.type
_entity_poly.pdbx_seq_one_letter_code
_entity_poly.pdbx_strand_id
1 'polypeptide(L)'
;MDMVVMAMRKRMRGVLLVLALLVTATAVVPLLLLGEAGDDGAAVAAAPPFNASRVSAVSWRPRVFVYKGFLSDDECDHLVKLGKKTLQKSMVADNRSGKSVMSEVRTSSGMFLDKRQDPVVSRIEKRIAAWTFLPEENAENFQILRYEHGQKYKPHFDYFHDKVNQALGGHRYATVLMYLSTVEKGGETVFPNAEGWSLSRRMTLSLNVHKKDWQVMVTF
;
A
#
# COMPACT_ATOMS: atom_id res chain seq x y z
N MET A 1 -34.82 -32.63 24.89
CA MET A 1 -34.03 -32.51 23.64
C MET A 1 -34.24 -33.69 22.68
N ASP A 2 -35.47 -34.23 22.67
CA ASP A 2 -36.43 -34.12 21.56
C ASP A 2 -36.15 -34.90 20.25
N MET A 3 -36.87 -36.00 20.13
CA MET A 3 -37.04 -36.88 18.96
C MET A 3 -37.63 -36.22 17.70
N VAL A 4 -37.71 -34.89 17.63
CA VAL A 4 -38.35 -34.14 16.54
C VAL A 4 -37.43 -33.99 15.31
N VAL A 5 -36.11 -33.97 15.51
CA VAL A 5 -35.14 -33.65 14.43
C VAL A 5 -34.83 -34.83 13.50
N MET A 6 -35.11 -36.09 13.89
CA MET A 6 -34.64 -37.27 13.17
C MET A 6 -35.65 -37.93 12.22
N ALA A 7 -36.87 -37.39 12.12
CA ALA A 7 -37.99 -38.02 11.40
C ALA A 7 -38.49 -37.30 10.13
N MET A 8 -38.00 -36.10 9.79
CA MET A 8 -38.26 -35.49 8.47
C MET A 8 -37.33 -36.07 7.38
N ARG A 9 -37.58 -37.35 7.10
CA ARG A 9 -36.99 -38.11 6.01
C ARG A 9 -37.55 -37.65 4.64
N LYS A 10 -36.69 -37.74 3.62
CA LYS A 10 -37.04 -38.12 2.23
C LYS A 10 -38.02 -37.23 1.44
N ARG A 11 -37.48 -36.14 0.87
CA ARG A 11 -37.62 -35.83 -0.57
C ARG A 11 -36.46 -34.91 -1.00
N MET A 12 -36.16 -34.86 -2.30
CA MET A 12 -35.05 -34.09 -2.90
C MET A 12 -33.63 -34.59 -2.55
N ARG A 13 -33.35 -35.86 -2.88
CA ARG A 13 -32.02 -36.26 -3.37
C ARG A 13 -32.20 -36.84 -4.78
N GLY A 14 -31.79 -36.09 -5.79
CA GLY A 14 -31.93 -36.45 -7.20
C GLY A 14 -31.86 -35.20 -8.08
N VAL A 15 -31.02 -35.24 -9.12
CA VAL A 15 -30.58 -34.09 -9.93
C VAL A 15 -29.72 -33.12 -9.09
N LEU A 16 -28.47 -32.78 -9.42
CA LEU A 16 -27.76 -32.81 -10.71
C LEU A 16 -26.35 -33.39 -10.53
N LEU A 17 -26.00 -34.45 -11.28
CA LEU A 17 -24.66 -35.01 -11.33
C LEU A 17 -24.37 -35.34 -12.80
N VAL A 18 -23.64 -34.46 -13.48
CA VAL A 18 -23.24 -34.63 -14.88
C VAL A 18 -21.71 -34.81 -14.92
N LEU A 19 -21.32 -35.95 -15.48
CA LEU A 19 -19.93 -36.37 -15.69
C LEU A 19 -19.31 -35.74 -16.95
N ALA A 20 -17.99 -35.95 -17.07
CA ALA A 20 -17.22 -36.05 -18.32
C ALA A 20 -16.87 -34.73 -19.06
N LEU A 21 -15.74 -34.61 -19.75
CA LEU A 21 -14.54 -35.48 -19.83
C LEU A 21 -13.29 -34.62 -20.09
N LEU A 22 -12.11 -35.13 -19.73
CA LEU A 22 -10.82 -34.59 -20.18
C LEU A 22 -10.41 -35.30 -21.49
N VAL A 23 -10.18 -34.54 -22.57
CA VAL A 23 -9.48 -35.01 -23.78
C VAL A 23 -8.54 -33.91 -24.27
N THR A 24 -7.34 -34.31 -24.67
CA THR A 24 -6.22 -33.43 -25.04
C THR A 24 -6.16 -33.11 -26.53
N ALA A 25 -5.74 -31.88 -26.85
CA ALA A 25 -4.96 -31.45 -28.01
C ALA A 25 -5.31 -31.94 -29.44
N THR A 26 -5.60 -31.01 -30.34
CA THR A 26 -4.73 -30.64 -31.49
C THR A 26 -5.28 -29.43 -32.24
N ALA A 27 -4.44 -28.72 -33.00
CA ALA A 27 -4.75 -27.41 -33.58
C ALA A 27 -5.19 -27.46 -35.05
N VAL A 28 -6.09 -26.55 -35.45
CA VAL A 28 -6.21 -26.04 -36.83
C VAL A 28 -6.56 -24.55 -36.79
N VAL A 29 -5.85 -23.74 -37.57
CA VAL A 29 -6.08 -22.31 -37.79
C VAL A 29 -6.73 -22.09 -39.15
N PRO A 30 -7.75 -21.22 -39.23
CA PRO A 30 -7.96 -20.33 -40.37
C PRO A 30 -8.09 -18.88 -39.85
N LEU A 31 -7.07 -18.03 -39.94
CA LEU A 31 -6.60 -17.30 -41.12
C LEU A 31 -7.70 -16.47 -41.82
N LEU A 32 -7.49 -15.14 -41.78
CA LEU A 32 -8.12 -14.07 -42.57
C LEU A 32 -9.64 -13.81 -42.40
N LEU A 33 -9.93 -12.75 -41.64
CA LEU A 33 -10.70 -11.61 -42.16
C LEU A 33 -10.13 -10.31 -41.56
N LEU A 34 -9.78 -9.35 -42.42
CA LEU A 34 -9.22 -8.05 -42.02
C LEU A 34 -10.34 -7.13 -41.50
N GLY A 35 -10.09 -6.50 -40.35
CA GLY A 35 -10.92 -5.44 -39.79
C GLY A 35 -10.03 -4.37 -39.18
N GLU A 36 -9.68 -3.36 -39.97
CA GLU A 36 -8.95 -2.17 -39.51
C GLU A 36 -9.78 -1.42 -38.46
N ALA A 37 -9.26 -1.29 -37.24
CA ALA A 37 -9.90 -0.53 -36.18
C ALA A 37 -8.87 0.12 -35.24
N GLY A 38 -8.61 1.41 -35.47
CA GLY A 38 -8.13 2.38 -34.47
C GLY A 38 -6.88 2.04 -33.67
N ASP A 39 -5.71 2.45 -34.17
CA ASP A 39 -4.48 2.55 -33.37
C ASP A 39 -4.52 3.75 -32.41
N ASP A 40 -5.26 3.55 -31.30
CA ASP A 40 -5.18 4.39 -30.09
C ASP A 40 -4.54 3.57 -28.94
N GLY A 41 -3.84 2.49 -29.31
CA GLY A 41 -3.25 1.50 -28.40
C GLY A 41 -1.94 1.96 -27.82
N ALA A 42 -1.96 3.03 -27.00
CA ALA A 42 -0.79 3.48 -26.24
C ALA A 42 -0.22 2.32 -25.42
N ALA A 43 0.84 1.68 -25.94
CA ALA A 43 1.40 0.47 -25.38
C ALA A 43 1.74 0.70 -23.91
N VAL A 44 1.03 0.02 -23.02
CA VAL A 44 1.25 0.12 -21.58
C VAL A 44 2.58 -0.56 -21.30
N ALA A 45 3.66 0.22 -21.40
CA ALA A 45 5.01 -0.25 -21.17
C ALA A 45 5.04 -0.96 -19.82
N ALA A 46 5.34 -2.27 -19.85
CA ALA A 46 5.42 -3.08 -18.66
C ALA A 46 6.36 -2.38 -17.66
N ALA A 47 5.93 -2.25 -16.40
CA ALA A 47 6.73 -1.56 -15.40
C ALA A 47 8.14 -2.17 -15.39
N PRO A 48 9.21 -1.34 -15.42
CA PRO A 48 10.57 -1.84 -15.59
C PRO A 48 10.88 -2.87 -14.50
N PRO A 49 11.56 -3.99 -14.85
CA PRO A 49 11.67 -5.15 -13.99
C PRO A 49 12.29 -4.78 -12.63
N PHE A 50 11.62 -5.26 -11.57
CA PHE A 50 11.99 -5.01 -10.18
C PHE A 50 13.46 -5.37 -9.92
N ASN A 51 14.26 -4.40 -9.48
CA ASN A 51 15.67 -4.62 -9.22
C ASN A 51 15.92 -5.02 -7.76
N ALA A 52 15.90 -6.32 -7.49
CA ALA A 52 16.12 -6.89 -6.17
C ALA A 52 17.45 -6.46 -5.51
N SER A 53 18.50 -6.14 -6.27
CA SER A 53 19.79 -5.65 -5.71
C SER A 53 19.68 -4.30 -5.01
N ARG A 54 18.61 -3.53 -5.27
CA ARG A 54 18.33 -2.25 -4.60
C ARG A 54 17.57 -2.41 -3.29
N VAL A 55 17.17 -3.64 -2.92
CA VAL A 55 16.44 -3.94 -1.69
C VAL A 55 17.39 -4.46 -0.60
N SER A 56 17.14 -4.05 0.64
CA SER A 56 17.81 -4.57 1.82
C SER A 56 16.80 -4.83 2.94
N ALA A 57 16.82 -6.02 3.52
CA ALA A 57 16.11 -6.32 4.76
C ALA A 57 16.79 -5.58 5.93
N VAL A 58 16.00 -4.87 6.73
CA VAL A 58 16.43 -4.13 7.93
C VAL A 58 16.02 -4.87 9.21
N SER A 59 14.85 -5.51 9.21
CA SER A 59 14.46 -6.50 10.22
C SER A 59 13.51 -7.53 9.60
N TRP A 60 13.45 -8.71 10.23
CA TRP A 60 12.47 -9.75 9.95
C TRP A 60 11.32 -9.78 10.96
N ARG A 61 11.47 -9.09 12.09
CA ARG A 61 10.52 -9.04 13.21
C ARG A 61 10.50 -7.62 13.80
N PRO A 62 9.65 -6.70 13.30
CA PRO A 62 8.74 -6.86 12.15
C PRO A 62 9.50 -6.94 10.82
N ARG A 63 8.85 -7.42 9.76
CA ARG A 63 9.42 -7.43 8.40
C ARG A 63 9.54 -5.99 7.89
N VAL A 64 10.77 -5.49 7.74
CA VAL A 64 11.07 -4.14 7.27
C VAL A 64 12.11 -4.24 6.15
N PHE A 65 11.80 -3.68 4.99
CA PHE A 65 12.67 -3.65 3.82
C PHE A 65 12.84 -2.20 3.34
N VAL A 66 14.05 -1.86 2.87
CA VAL A 66 14.35 -0.56 2.26
C VAL A 66 14.68 -0.80 0.78
N TYR A 67 13.97 -0.12 -0.11
CA TYR A 67 14.28 -0.06 -1.54
C TYR A 67 14.97 1.27 -1.86
N LYS A 68 16.20 1.22 -2.40
CA LYS A 68 16.95 2.44 -2.77
C LYS A 68 16.58 2.91 -4.18
N GLY A 69 16.20 4.19 -4.31
CA GLY A 69 15.78 4.77 -5.60
C GLY A 69 14.54 4.10 -6.16
N PHE A 70 13.49 4.01 -5.33
CA PHE A 70 12.17 3.49 -5.72
C PHE A 70 11.38 4.51 -6.54
N LEU A 71 11.51 5.79 -6.17
CA LEU A 71 11.05 6.96 -6.93
C LEU A 71 12.25 7.61 -7.61
N SER A 72 12.01 8.30 -8.73
CA SER A 72 12.94 9.28 -9.29
C SER A 72 12.78 10.65 -8.61
N ASP A 73 13.78 11.53 -8.78
CA ASP A 73 13.71 12.88 -8.23
C ASP A 73 12.53 13.69 -8.81
N ASP A 74 12.24 13.53 -10.11
CA ASP A 74 11.05 14.13 -10.76
C ASP A 74 9.73 13.64 -10.15
N GLU A 75 9.64 12.35 -9.78
CA GLU A 75 8.46 11.78 -9.11
C GLU A 75 8.31 12.35 -7.70
N CYS A 76 9.42 12.53 -6.98
CA CYS A 76 9.45 13.19 -5.66
C CYS A 76 8.97 14.64 -5.74
N ASP A 77 9.54 15.44 -6.66
CA ASP A 77 9.18 16.85 -6.84
C ASP A 77 7.73 17.03 -7.30
N HIS A 78 7.22 16.14 -8.16
CA HIS A 78 5.83 16.13 -8.56
C HIS A 78 4.88 15.88 -7.38
N LEU A 79 5.15 14.85 -6.56
CA LEU A 79 4.34 14.58 -5.37
C LEU A 79 4.40 15.74 -4.36
N VAL A 80 5.58 16.32 -4.12
CA VAL A 80 5.72 17.52 -3.26
C VAL A 80 4.94 18.71 -3.83
N LYS A 81 4.90 18.90 -5.15
CA LYS A 81 4.13 19.96 -5.83
C LYS A 81 2.62 19.75 -5.69
N LEU A 82 2.13 18.51 -5.74
CA LEU A 82 0.73 18.19 -5.45
C LEU A 82 0.41 18.50 -3.97
N GLY A 83 1.23 17.99 -3.05
CA GLY A 83 1.09 18.20 -1.61
C GLY A 83 0.98 19.67 -1.20
N LYS A 84 1.87 20.52 -1.74
CA LYS A 84 1.94 21.97 -1.43
C LYS A 84 0.61 22.74 -1.61
N LYS A 85 -0.32 22.24 -2.43
CA LYS A 85 -1.60 22.92 -2.70
C LYS A 85 -2.62 22.84 -1.56
N THR A 86 -2.62 21.74 -0.79
CA THR A 86 -3.80 21.35 0.00
C THR A 86 -3.47 20.77 1.39
N LEU A 87 -2.26 20.98 1.90
CA LEU A 87 -1.87 20.51 3.24
C LEU A 87 -2.78 21.10 4.34
N GLN A 88 -3.37 20.22 5.15
CA GLN A 88 -4.05 20.55 6.40
C GLN A 88 -3.36 19.84 7.57
N LYS A 89 -3.66 20.22 8.83
CA LYS A 89 -3.07 19.54 9.99
C LYS A 89 -3.52 18.08 10.02
N SER A 90 -2.57 17.14 10.17
CA SER A 90 -2.87 15.71 10.13
C SER A 90 -3.76 15.29 11.30
N MET A 91 -4.67 14.36 11.03
CA MET A 91 -5.54 13.71 12.01
C MET A 91 -5.15 12.23 12.20
N VAL A 92 -5.68 11.62 13.27
CA VAL A 92 -5.57 10.19 13.57
C VAL A 92 -6.96 9.61 13.83
N ALA A 93 -7.15 8.30 13.64
CA ALA A 93 -8.37 7.63 14.06
C ALA A 93 -8.40 7.49 15.60
N ASP A 94 -9.52 7.84 16.23
CA ASP A 94 -9.75 7.58 17.64
C ASP A 94 -10.05 6.09 17.89
N ASN A 95 -9.27 5.46 18.77
CA ASN A 95 -9.33 4.01 19.04
C ASN A 95 -10.66 3.50 19.60
N ARG A 96 -11.60 4.39 20.02
CA ARG A 96 -12.92 4.00 20.55
C ARG A 96 -14.04 4.24 19.55
N SER A 97 -14.06 5.39 18.90
CA SER A 97 -15.14 5.85 18.03
C SER A 97 -14.85 5.70 16.54
N GLY A 98 -13.60 5.41 16.16
CA GLY A 98 -13.13 5.36 14.78
C GLY A 98 -13.05 6.72 14.07
N LYS A 99 -13.49 7.80 14.72
CA LYS A 99 -13.55 9.15 14.13
C LYS A 99 -12.16 9.75 13.95
N SER A 100 -11.99 10.54 12.90
CA SER A 100 -10.78 11.32 12.66
C SER A 100 -10.71 12.50 13.63
N VAL A 101 -9.62 12.60 14.40
CA VAL A 101 -9.43 13.63 15.45
C VAL A 101 -8.06 14.30 15.34
N MET A 102 -7.99 15.57 15.76
CA MET A 102 -6.72 16.28 15.93
C MET A 102 -5.87 15.60 17.01
N SER A 103 -4.55 15.57 16.81
CA SER A 103 -3.64 14.83 17.69
C SER A 103 -2.42 15.65 18.12
N GLU A 104 -1.93 15.36 19.33
CA GLU A 104 -0.58 15.71 19.79
C GLU A 104 0.42 14.57 19.55
N VAL A 105 -0.08 13.38 19.15
CA VAL A 105 0.72 12.18 18.85
C VAL A 105 1.36 12.31 17.47
N ARG A 106 0.61 12.89 16.51
CA ARG A 106 1.02 13.21 15.15
C ARG A 106 0.87 14.72 14.92
N THR A 107 1.98 15.43 14.73
CA THR A 107 1.98 16.90 14.61
C THR A 107 2.29 17.42 13.20
N SER A 108 2.37 16.52 12.20
CA SER A 108 2.53 16.86 10.78
C SER A 108 1.34 17.63 10.20
N SER A 109 1.56 18.20 9.02
CA SER A 109 0.49 18.47 8.05
C SER A 109 0.45 17.37 6.99
N GLY A 110 -0.71 17.12 6.39
CA GLY A 110 -0.87 16.15 5.32
C GLY A 110 -2.11 16.38 4.46
N MET A 111 -2.24 15.57 3.42
CA MET A 111 -3.40 15.48 2.53
C MET A 111 -3.47 14.09 1.89
N PHE A 112 -4.60 13.75 1.26
CA PHE A 112 -4.74 12.52 0.48
C PHE A 112 -4.86 12.85 -1.02
N LEU A 113 -4.11 12.15 -1.87
CA LEU A 113 -4.33 12.14 -3.32
C LEU A 113 -5.39 11.10 -3.68
N ASP A 114 -6.16 11.35 -4.74
CA ASP A 114 -7.10 10.35 -5.26
C ASP A 114 -6.38 9.23 -6.00
N LYS A 115 -6.98 8.02 -6.00
CA LYS A 115 -6.43 6.89 -6.77
C LYS A 115 -6.28 7.26 -8.24
N ARG A 116 -5.10 7.01 -8.82
CA ARG A 116 -4.79 7.31 -10.23
C ARG A 116 -5.05 8.78 -10.63
N GLN A 117 -4.95 9.72 -9.68
CA GLN A 117 -5.23 11.15 -9.89
C GLN A 117 -4.53 11.76 -11.11
N ASP A 118 -3.32 11.30 -11.43
CA ASP A 118 -2.63 11.62 -12.67
C ASP A 118 -1.71 10.47 -13.14
N PRO A 119 -1.14 10.53 -14.35
CA PRO A 119 -0.29 9.46 -14.89
C PRO A 119 0.99 9.19 -14.09
N VAL A 120 1.49 10.13 -13.29
CA VAL A 120 2.65 9.92 -12.41
C VAL A 120 2.21 9.09 -11.21
N VAL A 121 1.14 9.52 -10.52
CA VAL A 121 0.54 8.80 -9.39
C VAL A 121 0.20 7.36 -9.78
N SER A 122 -0.49 7.16 -10.92
CA SER A 122 -0.86 5.82 -11.39
C SER A 122 0.34 4.91 -11.71
N ARG A 123 1.46 5.45 -12.22
CA ARG A 123 2.69 4.66 -12.41
C ARG A 123 3.35 4.26 -11.09
N ILE A 124 3.24 5.10 -10.07
CA ILE A 124 3.78 4.80 -8.74
C ILE A 124 2.91 3.77 -8.03
N GLU A 125 1.58 3.89 -8.07
CA GLU A 125 0.62 2.89 -7.55
C GLU A 125 0.90 1.49 -8.12
N LYS A 126 1.00 1.38 -9.45
CA LYS A 126 1.39 0.15 -10.17
C LYS A 126 2.73 -0.42 -9.71
N ARG A 127 3.74 0.44 -9.53
CA ARG A 127 5.08 0.03 -9.05
C ARG A 127 5.04 -0.49 -7.62
N ILE A 128 4.20 0.08 -6.76
CA ILE A 128 4.02 -0.37 -5.38
C ILE A 128 3.33 -1.73 -5.38
N ALA A 129 2.20 -1.89 -6.08
CA ALA A 129 1.49 -3.17 -6.17
C ALA A 129 2.40 -4.30 -6.70
N ALA A 130 3.17 -4.03 -7.74
CA ALA A 130 4.16 -4.97 -8.30
C ALA A 130 5.30 -5.32 -7.32
N TRP A 131 5.66 -4.42 -6.40
CA TRP A 131 6.69 -4.68 -5.38
C TRP A 131 6.15 -5.40 -4.14
N THR A 132 4.97 -5.00 -3.65
CA THR A 132 4.35 -5.57 -2.46
C THR A 132 3.68 -6.92 -2.73
N PHE A 133 3.41 -7.24 -4.00
CA PHE A 133 2.55 -8.35 -4.43
C PHE A 133 1.11 -8.23 -3.88
N LEU A 134 0.65 -7.00 -3.62
CA LEU A 134 -0.71 -6.69 -3.16
C LEU A 134 -1.48 -5.93 -4.27
N PRO A 135 -2.77 -6.23 -4.50
CA PRO A 135 -3.56 -5.57 -5.55
C PRO A 135 -3.69 -4.04 -5.35
N GLU A 136 -3.72 -3.28 -6.44
CA GLU A 136 -3.93 -1.80 -6.43
C GLU A 136 -5.30 -1.43 -5.83
N GLU A 137 -6.27 -2.33 -5.93
CA GLU A 137 -7.62 -2.20 -5.37
C GLU A 137 -7.58 -2.10 -3.85
N ASN A 138 -6.69 -2.85 -3.20
CA ASN A 138 -6.54 -2.91 -1.74
C ASN A 138 -5.78 -1.70 -1.17
N ALA A 139 -4.98 -0.99 -1.98
CA ALA A 139 -4.26 0.20 -1.52
C ALA A 139 -5.23 1.29 -1.03
N GLU A 140 -4.95 1.97 0.06
CA GLU A 140 -5.60 3.25 0.38
C GLU A 140 -5.08 4.38 -0.52
N ASN A 141 -5.76 5.53 -0.49
CA ASN A 141 -5.28 6.76 -1.13
C ASN A 141 -3.90 7.18 -0.59
N PHE A 142 -3.02 7.69 -1.46
CA PHE A 142 -1.69 8.19 -1.04
C PHE A 142 -1.83 9.34 -0.03
N GLN A 143 -1.33 9.14 1.18
CA GLN A 143 -1.25 10.19 2.20
C GLN A 143 0.09 10.93 2.10
N ILE A 144 0.08 12.14 1.54
CA ILE A 144 1.26 13.03 1.57
C ILE A 144 1.36 13.66 2.95
N LEU A 145 2.59 13.74 3.46
CA LEU A 145 2.93 14.27 4.77
C LEU A 145 4.08 15.28 4.66
N ARG A 146 4.00 16.31 5.50
CA ARG A 146 5.07 17.28 5.73
C ARG A 146 5.30 17.43 7.21
N TYR A 147 6.55 17.25 7.64
CA TYR A 147 7.01 17.57 8.99
C TYR A 147 7.88 18.82 8.94
N GLU A 148 7.56 19.77 9.81
CA GLU A 148 8.39 20.95 10.09
C GLU A 148 9.31 20.71 11.29
N HIS A 149 10.19 21.67 11.59
CA HIS A 149 11.11 21.56 12.72
C HIS A 149 10.37 21.27 14.03
N GLY A 150 10.81 20.23 14.75
CA GLY A 150 10.19 19.78 16.01
C GLY A 150 8.88 19.00 15.86
N GLN A 151 8.29 18.89 14.66
CA GLN A 151 7.15 18.01 14.42
C GLN A 151 7.57 16.54 14.40
N LYS A 152 6.64 15.66 14.76
CA LYS A 152 6.90 14.22 14.94
C LYS A 152 5.63 13.39 14.82
N TYR A 153 5.83 12.08 14.71
CA TYR A 153 4.82 11.08 15.02
C TYR A 153 5.40 10.19 16.13
N LYS A 154 4.70 10.03 17.27
CA LYS A 154 5.09 9.01 18.26
C LYS A 154 4.87 7.60 17.68
N PRO A 155 5.56 6.57 18.21
CA PRO A 155 5.32 5.18 17.82
C PRO A 155 3.85 4.78 17.94
N HIS A 156 3.35 4.08 16.93
CA HIS A 156 1.97 3.63 16.79
C HIS A 156 1.93 2.37 15.91
N PHE A 157 0.73 1.84 15.70
CA PHE A 157 0.46 0.81 14.70
C PHE A 157 -0.38 1.40 13.57
N ASP A 158 -0.11 0.99 12.32
CA ASP A 158 -0.90 1.44 11.17
C ASP A 158 -2.27 0.77 11.10
N TYR A 159 -2.42 -0.44 11.68
CA TYR A 159 -3.67 -1.18 11.74
C TYR A 159 -4.66 -0.56 12.73
N PHE A 160 -5.96 -0.68 12.44
CA PHE A 160 -7.02 -0.15 13.31
C PHE A 160 -7.16 -0.94 14.61
N HIS A 161 -7.24 -0.24 15.75
CA HIS A 161 -7.67 -0.82 17.02
C HIS A 161 -9.19 -0.76 17.22
N ASP A 162 -9.87 0.17 16.53
CA ASP A 162 -11.30 0.36 16.65
C ASP A 162 -12.07 -0.62 15.73
N LYS A 163 -13.25 -1.06 16.20
CA LYS A 163 -14.08 -2.03 15.45
C LYS A 163 -14.82 -1.43 14.26
N VAL A 164 -14.90 -0.09 14.15
CA VAL A 164 -15.69 0.59 13.13
C VAL A 164 -14.93 0.57 11.81
N ASN A 165 -13.69 1.03 11.80
CA ASN A 165 -12.83 0.99 10.62
C ASN A 165 -12.50 -0.45 10.20
N GLN A 166 -12.30 -1.36 11.15
CA GLN A 166 -12.17 -2.80 10.88
C GLN A 166 -13.38 -3.38 10.13
N ALA A 167 -14.61 -2.98 10.50
CA ALA A 167 -15.82 -3.46 9.84
C ALA A 167 -16.08 -2.79 8.48
N LEU A 168 -15.59 -1.55 8.27
CA LEU A 168 -15.78 -0.79 7.03
C LEU A 168 -14.77 -1.15 5.94
N GLY A 169 -13.50 -1.36 6.30
CA GLY A 169 -12.40 -1.58 5.34
C GLY A 169 -11.45 -2.74 5.66
N GLY A 170 -11.66 -3.45 6.77
CA GLY A 170 -10.74 -4.48 7.24
C GLY A 170 -9.55 -3.92 8.03
N HIS A 171 -8.53 -4.75 8.22
CA HIS A 171 -7.24 -4.34 8.79
C HIS A 171 -6.23 -4.09 7.68
N ARG A 172 -5.33 -3.12 7.91
CA ARG A 172 -4.10 -2.96 7.13
C ARG A 172 -3.09 -4.05 7.47
N TYR A 173 -2.56 -4.68 6.44
CA TYR A 173 -1.52 -5.71 6.46
C TYR A 173 -0.12 -5.16 6.15
N ALA A 174 -0.02 -4.07 5.39
CA ALA A 174 1.26 -3.50 4.96
C ALA A 174 1.20 -1.98 4.79
N THR A 175 2.37 -1.35 4.93
CA THR A 175 2.56 0.09 4.70
C THR A 175 3.82 0.31 3.88
N VAL A 176 3.72 1.13 2.83
CA VAL A 176 4.86 1.62 2.05
C VAL A 176 5.00 3.11 2.31
N LEU A 177 6.10 3.46 2.98
CA LEU A 177 6.50 4.85 3.24
C LEU A 177 7.65 5.21 2.31
N MET A 178 7.48 6.31 1.56
CA MET A 178 8.47 6.79 0.60
C MET A 178 8.87 8.22 0.98
N TYR A 179 10.17 8.44 1.15
CA TYR A 179 10.74 9.76 1.42
C TYR A 179 10.84 10.56 0.12
N LEU A 180 10.31 11.79 0.12
CA LEU A 180 10.29 12.70 -1.02
C LEU A 180 11.35 13.80 -0.91
N SER A 181 12.11 13.84 0.19
CA SER A 181 13.17 14.81 0.43
C SER A 181 14.27 14.22 1.31
N THR A 182 15.53 14.57 1.03
CA THR A 182 16.63 14.28 1.95
C THR A 182 16.61 15.26 3.12
N VAL A 183 16.37 14.74 4.32
CA VAL A 183 16.50 15.53 5.56
C VAL A 183 17.96 15.54 5.99
N GLU A 184 18.50 16.72 6.29
CA GLU A 184 19.90 16.91 6.68
C GLU A 184 20.29 16.16 7.96
N LYS A 185 19.31 16.02 8.86
CA LYS A 185 19.45 15.46 10.19
C LYS A 185 18.03 15.14 10.66
N GLY A 186 17.80 13.96 11.23
CA GLY A 186 16.48 13.49 11.71
C GLY A 186 15.43 13.19 10.63
N GLY A 187 14.18 12.95 11.03
CA GLY A 187 13.04 12.62 10.15
C GLY A 187 12.74 11.12 10.08
N GLU A 188 13.00 10.38 11.16
CA GLU A 188 13.36 8.96 11.04
C GLU A 188 12.23 8.00 11.39
N THR A 189 12.05 6.97 10.57
CA THR A 189 11.09 5.90 10.86
C THR A 189 11.74 4.85 11.78
N VAL A 190 11.43 4.94 13.06
CA VAL A 190 11.95 4.06 14.11
C VAL A 190 10.95 2.93 14.41
N PHE A 191 11.46 1.71 14.55
CA PHE A 191 10.69 0.53 14.97
C PHE A 191 11.19 0.08 16.37
N PRO A 192 10.63 0.59 17.49
CA PRO A 192 11.22 0.40 18.83
C PRO A 192 11.26 -1.07 19.30
N ASN A 193 10.35 -1.89 18.78
CA ASN A 193 10.19 -3.29 19.15
C ASN A 193 10.84 -4.26 18.13
N ALA A 194 11.74 -3.77 17.28
CA ALA A 194 12.39 -4.60 16.27
C ALA A 194 13.45 -5.53 16.89
N GLU A 195 13.33 -6.82 16.63
CA GLU A 195 14.33 -7.82 17.00
C GLU A 195 15.45 -7.89 15.94
N GLY A 196 16.64 -8.37 16.36
CA GLY A 196 17.68 -8.83 15.43
C GLY A 196 18.43 -7.76 14.65
N TRP A 197 18.55 -6.52 15.17
CA TRP A 197 19.46 -5.52 14.60
C TRP A 197 20.89 -6.07 14.48
N SER A 198 21.36 -6.30 13.26
CA SER A 198 22.76 -6.63 13.01
C SER A 198 23.61 -5.42 13.37
N LEU A 199 24.36 -5.51 14.49
CA LEU A 199 25.18 -4.40 15.01
C LEU A 199 26.23 -3.88 14.01
N SER A 200 26.58 -4.65 12.98
CA SER A 200 27.43 -4.26 11.84
C SER A 200 26.77 -3.28 10.86
N ARG A 201 25.46 -3.04 10.96
CA ARG A 201 24.70 -2.06 10.18
C ARG A 201 23.76 -1.27 11.10
N ARG A 202 24.31 -0.29 11.83
CA ARG A 202 23.52 0.82 12.36
C ARG A 202 22.98 1.67 11.20
N MET A 203 21.94 1.17 10.53
CA MET A 203 20.93 2.03 9.91
C MET A 203 19.93 2.48 10.99
N THR A 204 20.47 3.07 12.05
CA THR A 204 19.77 4.17 12.71
C THR A 204 19.73 5.29 11.66
N LEU A 205 18.59 5.49 11.01
CA LEU A 205 18.29 6.82 10.49
C LEU A 205 18.33 7.77 11.71
N SER A 206 19.01 8.92 11.63
CA SER A 206 19.34 9.80 12.79
C SER A 206 19.64 11.27 12.41
N LEU A 207 19.57 12.30 13.27
CA LEU A 207 18.94 12.46 14.59
C LEU A 207 18.59 13.96 14.82
N ASN A 208 17.30 14.36 14.80
CA ASN A 208 16.72 15.75 14.86
C ASN A 208 16.53 16.52 13.54
N VAL A 209 15.26 16.70 13.10
CA VAL A 209 14.82 17.43 11.88
C VAL A 209 15.30 18.88 11.82
N HIS A 210 16.28 19.21 10.97
CA HIS A 210 16.71 20.60 10.69
C HIS A 210 16.14 21.20 9.39
N LYS A 211 15.57 20.39 8.48
CA LYS A 211 14.90 20.83 7.25
C LYS A 211 13.54 20.15 7.09
N LYS A 212 12.63 20.77 6.32
CA LYS A 212 11.27 20.26 6.08
C LYS A 212 11.34 18.87 5.44
N ASP A 213 10.76 17.89 6.11
CA ASP A 213 10.69 16.51 5.63
C ASP A 213 9.35 16.30 4.90
N TRP A 214 9.41 15.76 3.69
CA TRP A 214 8.27 15.35 2.90
C TRP A 214 8.28 13.84 2.72
N GLN A 215 7.14 13.22 2.99
CA GLN A 215 6.94 11.79 2.87
C GLN A 215 5.59 11.53 2.17
N VAL A 216 5.45 10.37 1.56
CA VAL A 216 4.15 9.85 1.14
C VAL A 216 4.00 8.42 1.66
N MET A 217 2.81 8.11 2.14
CA MET A 217 2.47 6.82 2.73
C MET A 217 1.28 6.21 2.00
N VAL A 218 1.35 4.92 1.72
CA VAL A 218 0.20 4.11 1.31
C VAL A 218 0.11 2.88 2.19
N THR A 219 -1.11 2.49 2.53
CA THR A 219 -1.39 1.29 3.34
C THR A 219 -2.27 0.33 2.54
N PHE A 220 -2.17 -0.96 2.84
CA PHE A 220 -2.92 -2.08 2.24
C PHE A 220 -3.38 -2.99 3.38
#